data_AF-A0A0W8D8T1-F1
#
_entry.id   AF-A0A0W8D8T1-F1
#
_cell.length_a   1.000
_cell.length_b   1.000
_cell.length_c   1.000
_cell.angle_alpha   90.00
_cell.angle_beta   90.00
_cell.angle_gamma   90.00
#
_symmetry.space_group_name_H-M   'P 1'
#
loop_
_entity.id
_entity.type
_entity.pdbx_description
1 polymer ?
#
loop_
_entity_poly.entity_id
_entity_poly.type
_entity_poly.pdbx_seq_one_letter_code
_entity_poly.pdbx_strand_id
1 'polypeptide(L)'
;MKEASWTALKSLRGGDRQGPHKDFPAFETTKALLTKRHIEASVIVALMPRTRFIVFPRRFGSVVDRDDAKELILDKGDILIFRGDLVHAGAAFDEENVRLHCYVLVKGIDQVENTTEAAAFATYTCENCFLMVESRQALSNHLRSCRSRSEESENEERDERVHCECHGKFFNSMNSYY
;
A
#
# COMPACT_ATOMS: atom_id res chain seq x y z
N MET A 1 -11.89 -31.58 -4.68
CA MET A 1 -10.98 -30.49 -5.06
C MET A 1 -11.85 -29.32 -5.45
N LYS A 2 -11.62 -28.11 -4.93
CA LYS A 2 -12.22 -26.92 -5.57
C LYS A 2 -11.66 -26.87 -7.00
N GLU A 3 -12.51 -26.65 -7.99
CA GLU A 3 -12.07 -26.48 -9.37
C GLU A 3 -10.99 -25.40 -9.43
N ALA A 4 -9.99 -25.58 -10.30
CA ALA A 4 -8.99 -24.57 -10.54
C ALA A 4 -9.68 -23.35 -11.16
N SER A 5 -10.08 -22.39 -10.32
CA SER A 5 -10.75 -21.18 -10.76
C SER A 5 -9.70 -20.12 -11.10
N TRP A 6 -9.90 -19.52 -12.26
CA TRP A 6 -9.20 -18.32 -12.68
C TRP A 6 -10.23 -17.29 -13.10
N THR A 7 -9.88 -16.02 -12.96
CA THR A 7 -10.74 -14.90 -13.30
C THR A 7 -10.02 -13.98 -14.27
N ALA A 8 -10.69 -13.61 -15.36
CA ALA A 8 -10.21 -12.54 -16.22
C ALA A 8 -10.51 -11.18 -15.58
N LEU A 9 -9.47 -10.41 -15.28
CA LEU A 9 -9.59 -9.04 -14.80
C LEU A 9 -9.47 -8.08 -15.98
N LYS A 10 -10.47 -7.20 -16.12
CA LYS A 10 -10.52 -6.17 -17.14
C LYS A 10 -10.49 -4.80 -16.49
N SER A 11 -9.37 -4.09 -16.63
CA SER A 11 -9.24 -2.69 -16.22
C SER A 11 -9.66 -1.80 -17.39
N LEU A 12 -10.59 -0.88 -17.13
CA LEU A 12 -11.04 0.12 -18.11
C LEU A 12 -10.24 1.41 -17.97
N ARG A 13 -10.20 2.19 -19.05
CA ARG A 13 -9.61 3.53 -19.07
C ARG A 13 -10.22 4.41 -17.98
N GLY A 14 -9.37 5.11 -17.24
CA GLY A 14 -9.78 6.07 -16.20
C GLY A 14 -10.22 5.42 -14.89
N GLY A 15 -10.05 4.09 -14.74
CA GLY A 15 -10.23 3.43 -13.46
C GLY A 15 -9.13 3.81 -12.46
N ASP A 16 -9.54 4.07 -11.22
CA ASP A 16 -8.62 4.44 -10.15
C ASP A 16 -7.74 3.26 -9.71
N ARG A 17 -6.58 3.62 -9.15
CA ARG A 17 -5.74 2.66 -8.43
C ARG A 17 -6.53 2.12 -7.23
N GLN A 18 -6.46 0.81 -7.02
CA GLN A 18 -7.07 0.19 -5.85
C GLN A 18 -6.33 0.58 -4.56
N GLY A 19 -7.04 0.53 -3.43
CA GLY A 19 -6.42 0.56 -2.11
C GLY A 19 -5.49 -0.64 -1.89
N PRO A 20 -4.45 -0.51 -1.06
CA PRO A 20 -3.56 -1.62 -0.75
C PRO A 20 -4.31 -2.71 -0.01
N HIS A 21 -4.10 -3.97 -0.41
CA HIS A 21 -4.76 -5.13 0.16
C HIS A 21 -3.91 -6.40 -0.01
N LYS A 22 -4.41 -7.48 0.59
CA LYS A 22 -3.91 -8.85 0.48
C LYS A 22 -5.03 -9.73 -0.05
N ASP A 23 -4.68 -10.70 -0.88
CA ASP A 23 -5.66 -11.65 -1.43
C ASP A 23 -6.12 -12.67 -0.41
N PHE A 24 -5.30 -12.89 0.63
CA PHE A 24 -5.63 -13.82 1.71
C PHE A 24 -5.62 -13.09 3.06
N PRO A 25 -6.65 -13.28 3.89
CA PRO A 25 -6.68 -12.75 5.24
C PRO A 25 -5.61 -13.42 6.11
N ALA A 26 -5.13 -12.67 7.10
CA ALA A 26 -4.00 -13.05 7.95
C ALA A 26 -4.24 -14.37 8.71
N PHE A 27 -5.49 -14.68 9.07
CA PHE A 27 -5.81 -15.91 9.80
C PHE A 27 -5.62 -17.16 8.93
N GLU A 28 -5.87 -17.09 7.63
CA GLU A 28 -5.67 -18.20 6.68
C GLU A 28 -4.19 -18.43 6.44
N THR A 29 -3.47 -17.36 6.09
CA THR A 29 -2.03 -17.43 5.81
C THR A 29 -1.21 -17.81 7.04
N THR A 30 -1.62 -17.34 8.23
CA THR A 30 -1.01 -17.78 9.50
C THR A 30 -1.25 -19.26 9.76
N LYS A 31 -2.48 -19.75 9.54
CA LYS A 31 -2.80 -21.18 9.71
C LYS A 31 -2.00 -22.04 8.73
N ALA A 32 -1.89 -21.63 7.46
CA ALA A 32 -1.08 -22.31 6.46
C ALA A 32 0.39 -22.36 6.87
N LEU A 33 0.96 -21.23 7.29
CA LEU A 33 2.34 -21.13 7.70
C LEU A 33 2.64 -22.03 8.91
N LEU A 34 1.79 -21.99 9.95
CA LEU A 34 2.01 -22.75 11.18
C LEU A 34 1.80 -24.26 11.00
N THR A 35 0.81 -24.67 10.22
CA THR A 35 0.43 -26.09 10.11
C THR A 35 1.07 -26.81 8.94
N LYS A 36 1.45 -26.08 7.88
CA LYS A 36 2.00 -26.65 6.64
C LYS A 36 3.40 -26.14 6.30
N ARG A 37 3.88 -25.07 6.95
CA ARG A 37 5.15 -24.38 6.59
C ARG A 37 5.16 -23.87 5.15
N HIS A 38 3.99 -23.61 4.61
CA HIS A 38 3.76 -23.04 3.29
C HIS A 38 2.79 -21.88 3.43
N ILE A 39 2.73 -21.04 2.42
CA ILE A 39 1.77 -19.95 2.33
C ILE A 39 1.16 -19.97 0.93
N GLU A 40 -0.08 -19.53 0.85
CA GLU A 40 -0.80 -19.31 -0.39
C GLU A 40 -0.07 -18.28 -1.25
N ALA A 41 -0.34 -18.31 -2.55
CA ALA A 41 0.17 -17.35 -3.50
C ALA A 41 -0.90 -16.93 -4.49
N SER A 42 -0.72 -15.74 -5.03
CA SER A 42 -1.53 -15.20 -6.12
C SER A 42 -0.68 -15.14 -7.38
N VAL A 43 -1.35 -15.30 -8.52
CA VAL A 43 -0.72 -15.36 -9.82
C VAL A 43 -1.43 -14.43 -10.79
N ILE A 44 -0.69 -13.51 -11.38
CA ILE A 44 -1.14 -12.67 -12.48
C ILE A 44 -0.47 -13.14 -13.77
N VAL A 45 -1.27 -13.41 -14.79
CA VAL A 45 -0.80 -13.66 -16.15
C VAL A 45 -1.18 -12.49 -17.03
N ALA A 46 -0.20 -11.77 -17.54
CA ALA A 46 -0.43 -10.63 -18.42
C ALA A 46 -0.88 -11.11 -19.81
N LEU A 47 -2.11 -10.75 -20.21
CA LEU A 47 -2.62 -11.06 -21.56
C LEU A 47 -2.35 -9.92 -22.55
N MET A 48 -1.99 -8.74 -22.04
CA MET A 48 -1.68 -7.54 -22.79
C MET A 48 -0.35 -6.94 -22.32
N PRO A 49 0.39 -6.25 -23.20
CA PRO A 49 1.62 -5.55 -22.80
C PRO A 49 1.30 -4.39 -21.85
N ARG A 50 2.33 -3.90 -21.15
CA ARG A 50 2.20 -2.80 -20.18
C ARG A 50 1.15 -3.10 -19.10
N THR A 51 1.01 -4.36 -18.70
CA THR A 51 0.17 -4.74 -17.56
C THR A 51 0.85 -4.24 -16.30
N ARG A 52 0.24 -3.25 -15.65
CA ARG A 52 0.77 -2.60 -14.45
C ARG A 52 0.22 -3.25 -13.19
N PHE A 53 1.09 -3.39 -12.18
CA PHE A 53 0.72 -3.95 -10.89
C PHE A 53 1.51 -3.25 -9.79
N ILE A 54 0.88 -2.90 -8.67
CA ILE A 54 1.56 -2.23 -7.57
C ILE A 54 1.85 -3.23 -6.47
N VAL A 55 3.10 -3.28 -6.02
CA VAL A 55 3.53 -4.10 -4.88
C VAL A 55 4.17 -3.24 -3.80
N PHE A 56 4.09 -3.72 -2.56
CA PHE A 56 4.81 -3.13 -1.43
C PHE A 56 5.85 -4.15 -0.94
N PRO A 57 7.10 -4.06 -1.43
CA PRO A 57 8.09 -5.11 -1.21
C PRO A 57 8.27 -5.43 0.28
N ARG A 58 8.22 -6.73 0.62
CA ARG A 58 8.42 -7.25 1.98
C ARG A 58 7.39 -6.75 3.01
N ARG A 59 6.26 -6.19 2.58
CA ARG A 59 5.16 -5.79 3.47
C ARG A 59 4.10 -6.88 3.53
N PHE A 60 4.00 -7.54 4.69
CA PHE A 60 3.04 -8.62 4.96
C PHE A 60 2.03 -8.27 6.06
N GLY A 61 2.20 -7.11 6.70
CA GLY A 61 1.33 -6.61 7.76
C GLY A 61 0.07 -5.91 7.22
N SER A 62 -0.61 -5.19 8.10
CA SER A 62 -1.84 -4.44 7.80
C SER A 62 -1.60 -2.96 7.49
N VAL A 63 -0.35 -2.48 7.57
CA VAL A 63 -0.01 -1.07 7.35
C VAL A 63 1.19 -0.97 6.42
N VAL A 64 1.14 -0.05 5.45
CA VAL A 64 2.21 0.20 4.47
C VAL A 64 2.54 1.69 4.35
N ASP A 65 3.81 2.02 4.09
CA ASP A 65 4.19 3.38 3.71
C ASP A 65 3.87 3.60 2.22
N ARG A 66 3.43 4.82 1.87
CA ARG A 66 3.21 5.20 0.46
C ARG A 66 4.51 5.14 -0.33
N ASP A 67 5.64 5.48 0.30
CA ASP A 67 6.96 5.52 -0.33
C ASP A 67 7.50 4.11 -0.67
N ASP A 68 6.93 3.05 -0.08
CA ASP A 68 7.31 1.67 -0.38
C ASP A 68 6.72 1.15 -1.69
N ALA A 69 5.71 1.83 -2.26
CA ALA A 69 5.02 1.36 -3.46
C ALA A 69 5.99 1.24 -4.63
N LYS A 70 5.98 0.08 -5.29
CA LYS A 70 6.70 -0.17 -6.55
C LYS A 70 5.71 -0.60 -7.61
N GLU A 71 5.80 0.01 -8.78
CA GLU A 71 5.07 -0.42 -9.96
C GLU A 71 5.89 -1.45 -10.72
N LEU A 72 5.27 -2.59 -10.98
CA LEU A 72 5.75 -3.61 -11.90
C LEU A 72 5.04 -3.43 -13.23
N ILE A 73 5.77 -3.53 -14.33
CA ILE A 73 5.25 -3.46 -15.68
C ILE A 73 5.57 -4.80 -16.34
N LEU A 74 4.53 -5.53 -16.73
CA LEU A 74 4.60 -6.85 -17.31
C LEU A 74 4.23 -6.78 -18.80
N ASP A 75 4.98 -7.51 -19.62
CA ASP A 75 4.65 -7.72 -21.02
C ASP A 75 3.72 -8.91 -21.21
N LYS A 76 3.13 -9.01 -22.41
CA LYS A 76 2.21 -10.10 -22.73
C LYS A 76 2.92 -11.45 -22.60
N GLY A 77 2.35 -12.34 -21.80
CA GLY A 77 2.90 -13.66 -21.51
C GLY A 77 3.72 -13.72 -20.23
N ASP A 78 4.09 -12.57 -19.64
CA ASP A 78 4.75 -12.55 -18.34
C ASP A 78 3.81 -13.06 -17.24
N ILE A 79 4.41 -13.77 -16.28
CA ILE A 79 3.72 -14.35 -15.13
C ILE A 79 4.33 -13.77 -13.87
N LEU A 80 3.50 -13.12 -13.05
CA LEU A 80 3.87 -12.66 -11.73
C LEU A 80 3.28 -13.62 -10.69
N ILE A 81 4.14 -14.24 -9.89
CA ILE A 81 3.76 -15.08 -8.75
C ILE A 81 4.22 -14.36 -7.48
N PHE A 82 3.33 -14.17 -6.53
CA PHE A 82 3.64 -13.48 -5.28
C PHE A 82 2.90 -14.10 -4.10
N ARG A 83 3.46 -13.89 -2.90
CA ARG A 83 2.88 -14.38 -1.65
C ARG A 83 1.48 -13.81 -1.43
N GLY A 84 0.54 -14.65 -1.00
CA GLY A 84 -0.86 -14.28 -0.83
C GLY A 84 -1.10 -13.22 0.26
N ASP A 85 -0.17 -13.11 1.21
CA ASP A 85 -0.17 -12.07 2.24
C ASP A 85 0.74 -10.86 1.88
N LEU A 86 1.32 -10.80 0.68
CA LEU A 86 2.03 -9.61 0.24
C LEU A 86 1.03 -8.50 -0.06
N VAL A 87 1.22 -7.35 0.57
CA VAL A 87 0.40 -6.17 0.29
C VAL A 87 0.67 -5.68 -1.14
N HIS A 88 -0.41 -5.50 -1.89
CA HIS A 88 -0.39 -5.08 -3.28
C HIS A 88 -1.62 -4.25 -3.63
N ALA A 89 -1.69 -3.74 -4.85
CA ALA A 89 -2.87 -3.06 -5.38
C ALA A 89 -2.93 -3.17 -6.92
N GLY A 90 -4.14 -3.20 -7.47
CA GLY A 90 -4.37 -2.92 -8.88
C GLY A 90 -3.95 -1.51 -9.26
N ALA A 91 -3.22 -1.38 -10.37
CA ALA A 91 -2.82 -0.09 -10.92
C ALA A 91 -3.99 0.61 -11.63
N ALA A 92 -3.89 1.94 -11.75
CA ALA A 92 -4.74 2.71 -12.65
C ALA A 92 -4.30 2.48 -14.11
N PHE A 93 -5.23 2.56 -15.05
CA PHE A 93 -4.93 2.40 -16.47
C PHE A 93 -5.51 3.52 -17.34
N ASP A 94 -4.70 4.02 -18.27
CA ASP A 94 -5.08 5.03 -19.27
C ASP A 94 -5.76 4.40 -20.50
N GLU A 95 -5.60 3.09 -20.66
CA GLU A 95 -6.17 2.27 -21.72
C GLU A 95 -6.76 0.99 -21.13
N GLU A 96 -7.56 0.27 -21.91
CA GLU A 96 -8.03 -1.05 -21.48
C GLU A 96 -6.86 -2.03 -21.31
N ASN A 97 -6.87 -2.79 -20.21
CA ASN A 97 -5.88 -3.83 -19.98
C ASN A 97 -6.51 -5.08 -19.37
N VAL A 98 -6.19 -6.24 -19.95
CA VAL A 98 -6.75 -7.54 -19.56
C VAL A 98 -5.62 -8.44 -19.05
N ARG A 99 -5.89 -9.13 -17.95
CA ARG A 99 -4.99 -10.10 -17.31
C ARG A 99 -5.78 -11.23 -16.66
N LEU A 100 -5.17 -12.39 -16.48
CA LEU A 100 -5.76 -13.46 -15.67
C LEU A 100 -5.25 -13.36 -14.24
N HIS A 101 -6.14 -13.65 -13.29
CA HIS A 101 -5.82 -13.80 -11.89
C HIS A 101 -6.22 -15.22 -11.44
N CYS A 102 -5.30 -15.93 -10.79
CA CYS A 102 -5.61 -17.20 -10.14
C CYS A 102 -4.83 -17.37 -8.84
N TYR A 103 -5.26 -18.34 -8.05
CA TYR A 103 -4.75 -18.59 -6.71
C TYR A 103 -4.04 -19.94 -6.62
N VAL A 104 -2.90 -19.97 -5.92
CA VAL A 104 -2.19 -21.19 -5.54
C VAL A 104 -2.49 -21.45 -4.06
N LEU A 105 -3.25 -22.51 -3.81
CA LEU A 105 -3.76 -22.84 -2.48
C LEU A 105 -2.89 -23.88 -1.78
N VAL A 106 -2.79 -23.78 -0.45
CA VAL A 106 -2.11 -24.79 0.36
C VAL A 106 -3.06 -25.95 0.66
N LYS A 107 -2.66 -27.17 0.28
CA LYS A 107 -3.49 -28.38 0.47
C LYS A 107 -3.85 -28.60 1.93
N GLY A 108 -5.16 -28.73 2.19
CA GLY A 108 -5.71 -28.97 3.52
C GLY A 108 -5.82 -27.72 4.40
N ILE A 109 -5.74 -26.53 3.79
CA ILE A 109 -6.16 -25.27 4.39
C ILE A 109 -7.46 -24.84 3.70
N ASP A 110 -8.51 -24.68 4.49
CA ASP A 110 -9.80 -24.16 4.01
C ASP A 110 -9.69 -22.65 3.85
N GLN A 111 -10.20 -22.15 2.72
CA GLN A 111 -10.19 -20.73 2.35
C GLN A 111 -11.63 -20.24 2.20
N VAL A 112 -11.89 -19.05 2.73
CA VAL A 112 -13.13 -18.31 2.51
C VAL A 112 -13.07 -17.66 1.13
N GLU A 113 -14.07 -17.95 0.30
CA GLU A 113 -14.11 -17.44 -1.07
C GLU A 113 -14.32 -15.92 -1.09
N ASN A 114 -13.74 -15.26 -2.10
CA ASN A 114 -13.89 -13.83 -2.36
C ASN A 114 -13.56 -12.93 -1.16
N THR A 115 -12.63 -13.36 -0.31
CA THR A 115 -12.16 -12.57 0.83
C THR A 115 -10.84 -11.90 0.47
N THR A 116 -10.76 -10.61 0.73
CA THR A 116 -9.51 -9.83 0.65
C THR A 116 -9.34 -9.06 1.95
N GLU A 117 -8.11 -8.88 2.41
CA GLU A 117 -7.82 -8.08 3.60
C GLU A 117 -7.21 -6.74 3.21
N ALA A 118 -7.87 -5.63 3.59
CA ALA A 118 -7.35 -4.30 3.34
C ALA A 118 -6.09 -4.03 4.19
N ALA A 119 -5.15 -3.29 3.61
CA ALA A 119 -4.05 -2.66 4.33
C ALA A 119 -4.29 -1.14 4.38
N ALA A 120 -3.88 -0.50 5.46
CA ALA A 120 -3.94 0.94 5.61
C ALA A 120 -2.63 1.59 5.14
N PHE A 121 -2.72 2.81 4.62
CA PHE A 121 -1.55 3.66 4.51
C PHE A 121 -1.15 4.19 5.88
N ALA A 122 0.13 4.13 6.20
CA ALA A 122 0.67 4.78 7.38
C ALA A 122 0.50 6.30 7.25
N THR A 123 0.16 6.93 8.37
CA THR A 123 0.30 8.36 8.56
C THR A 123 1.37 8.61 9.61
N TYR A 124 2.04 9.75 9.49
CA TYR A 124 3.13 10.14 10.36
C TYR A 124 2.85 11.50 10.97
N THR A 125 3.13 11.66 12.25
CA THR A 125 2.88 12.91 12.96
C THR A 125 4.22 13.50 13.38
N CYS A 126 4.43 14.78 13.09
CA CYS A 126 5.54 15.52 13.65
C CYS A 126 5.36 15.68 15.16
N GLU A 127 6.35 15.31 15.97
CA GLU A 127 6.26 15.46 17.43
C GLU A 127 6.36 16.92 17.90
N ASN A 128 6.95 17.80 17.08
CA ASN A 128 7.13 19.22 17.44
C ASN A 128 5.88 20.07 17.18
N CYS A 129 5.24 19.89 16.01
CA CYS A 129 4.10 20.73 15.58
C CYS A 129 2.80 19.95 15.32
N PHE A 130 2.81 18.62 15.52
CA PHE A 130 1.66 17.73 15.30
C PHE A 130 1.11 17.70 13.86
N LEU A 131 1.86 18.23 12.88
CA LEU A 131 1.51 18.09 11.48
C LEU A 131 1.48 16.60 11.09
N MET A 132 0.33 16.16 10.59
CA MET A 132 0.17 14.84 9.98
C MET A 132 0.59 14.87 8.52
N VAL A 133 1.44 13.92 8.13
CA VAL A 133 1.94 13.75 6.77
C VAL A 133 1.79 12.28 6.35
N GLU A 134 1.73 12.06 5.04
CA GLU A 134 1.35 10.76 4.49
C GLU A 134 2.54 9.86 4.09
N SER A 135 3.77 10.32 4.32
CA SER A 135 4.97 9.55 3.98
C SER A 135 6.15 9.86 4.89
N ARG A 136 7.07 8.89 5.05
CA ARG A 136 8.31 9.10 5.80
C ARG A 136 9.19 10.17 5.19
N GLN A 137 9.26 10.23 3.86
CA GLN A 137 10.04 11.26 3.19
C GLN A 137 9.47 12.66 3.47
N ALA A 138 8.15 12.80 3.47
CA ALA A 138 7.48 14.06 3.82
C ALA A 138 7.79 14.46 5.26
N LEU A 139 7.71 13.52 6.22
CA LEU A 139 8.09 13.78 7.61
C LEU A 139 9.57 14.19 7.72
N SER A 140 10.47 13.45 7.08
CA SER A 140 11.91 13.74 7.11
C SER A 140 12.22 15.12 6.54
N ASN A 141 11.60 15.50 5.42
CA ASN A 141 11.77 16.82 4.82
C ASN A 141 11.25 17.92 5.74
N HIS A 142 10.08 17.70 6.36
CA HIS A 142 9.48 18.63 7.29
C HIS A 142 10.35 18.86 8.54
N LEU A 143 10.88 17.78 9.13
CA LEU A 143 11.73 17.83 10.32
C LEU A 143 13.03 18.64 10.11
N ARG A 144 13.49 18.81 8.88
CA ARG A 144 14.66 19.67 8.58
C ARG A 144 14.40 21.15 8.87
N SER A 145 13.14 21.57 8.87
CA SER A 145 12.73 22.97 9.10
C SER A 145 11.84 23.16 10.33
N CYS A 146 11.38 22.08 10.96
CA CYS A 146 10.45 22.14 12.09
C CYS A 146 11.22 22.21 13.41
N ARG A 147 11.43 23.44 13.92
CA ARG A 147 12.08 23.68 15.21
C ARG A 147 11.15 23.33 16.38
N SER A 148 11.75 22.99 17.52
CA SER A 148 11.01 22.77 18.76
C SER A 148 10.41 24.10 19.25
N ARG A 149 9.20 24.08 19.81
CA ARG A 149 8.53 25.28 20.36
C ARG A 149 9.31 25.94 21.52
N SER A 150 10.33 25.26 22.06
CA SER A 150 11.26 25.76 23.07
C SER A 150 12.42 26.59 22.52
N GLU A 151 12.70 26.55 21.21
CA GLU A 151 13.82 27.28 20.59
C GLU A 151 13.44 28.67 20.06
N GLU A 152 12.14 28.99 19.99
CA GLU A 152 11.65 30.30 19.53
C GLU A 152 11.90 31.44 20.54
N SER A 153 12.30 31.13 21.79
CA SER A 153 12.53 32.15 22.83
C SER A 153 13.97 32.66 22.95
N GLU A 154 14.95 32.13 22.21
CA GLU A 154 16.38 32.44 22.46
C GLU A 154 17.20 32.99 21.28
N ASN A 155 16.67 33.14 20.07
CA ASN A 155 17.46 33.69 18.95
C ASN A 155 16.66 34.67 18.07
N GLU A 156 16.77 35.96 18.40
CA GLU A 156 16.27 37.10 17.60
C GLU A 156 17.18 37.49 16.41
N GLU A 157 18.17 36.68 16.03
CA GLU A 157 18.97 36.92 14.82
C GLU A 157 18.49 36.06 13.63
N ARG A 158 17.54 36.69 12.94
CA ARG A 158 16.95 36.46 11.62
C ARG A 158 17.86 35.73 10.60
N ASP A 159 17.62 34.43 10.40
CA ASP A 159 18.00 33.72 9.16
C ASP A 159 16.73 33.46 8.34
N GLU A 160 16.51 34.27 7.30
CA GLU A 160 15.29 34.30 6.47
C GLU A 160 15.06 33.03 5.62
N ARG A 161 15.87 31.97 5.77
CA ARG A 161 15.92 30.85 4.81
C ARG A 161 15.29 29.54 5.24
N VAL A 162 14.86 29.36 6.49
CA VAL A 162 14.26 28.08 6.93
C VAL A 162 13.05 28.32 7.83
N HIS A 163 11.93 28.71 7.22
CA HIS A 163 10.64 28.83 7.89
C HIS A 163 9.79 27.59 7.61
N CYS A 164 9.27 26.92 8.64
CA CYS A 164 8.20 25.95 8.43
C CYS A 164 6.91 26.70 8.05
N GLU A 165 6.28 26.36 6.93
CA GLU A 165 4.96 26.92 6.56
C GLU A 165 3.86 26.57 7.59
N CYS A 166 4.10 25.55 8.41
CA CYS A 166 3.19 25.05 9.43
C CYS A 166 2.95 26.01 10.60
N HIS A 167 3.90 26.91 10.91
CA HIS A 167 3.75 27.87 12.01
C HIS A 167 2.84 29.06 11.63
N GLY A 168 2.19 29.03 10.46
CA GLY A 168 1.27 30.08 9.99
C GLY A 168 -0.08 29.59 9.44
N LYS A 169 -0.40 28.29 9.50
CA LYS A 169 -1.70 27.76 9.04
C LYS A 169 -2.31 26.82 10.07
N PHE A 170 -2.95 27.40 11.07
CA PHE A 170 -3.95 26.69 11.87
C PHE A 170 -5.17 26.43 10.99
N PHE A 171 -5.44 25.17 10.66
CA PHE A 171 -6.77 24.79 10.19
C PHE A 171 -7.59 24.30 11.39
N ASN A 172 -8.49 25.17 11.85
CA ASN A 172 -9.66 24.76 12.60
C ASN A 172 -10.49 23.82 11.72
N SER A 173 -10.57 22.55 12.10
CA SER A 173 -11.85 21.86 12.32
C SER A 173 -11.58 20.39 12.68
N MET A 174 -11.63 20.11 13.97
CA MET A 174 -11.85 18.77 14.47
C MET A 174 -13.35 18.48 14.29
N ASN A 175 -13.73 17.81 13.21
CA ASN A 175 -15.02 17.12 13.15
C ASN A 175 -14.75 15.63 13.06
N SER A 176 -14.71 15.00 14.23
CA SER A 176 -14.94 13.57 14.40
C SER A 176 -16.38 13.27 14.00
N TYR A 177 -16.59 12.41 13.02
CA TYR A 177 -17.87 11.74 12.84
C TYR A 177 -17.77 10.34 13.45
N TYR A 178 -18.75 10.06 14.30
CA TYR A 178 -19.16 8.74 14.76
C TYR A 178 -19.63 7.86 13.59
#